data_AF-A0A067GIK1-F1
#
_entry.id   AF-A0A067GIK1-F1
#
_cell.length_a   1.000
_cell.length_b   1.000
_cell.length_c   1.000
_cell.angle_alpha   90.00
_cell.angle_beta   90.00
_cell.angle_gamma   90.00
#
_symmetry.space_group_name_H-M   'P 1'
#
loop_
_entity.id
_entity.type
_entity.pdbx_description
1 polymer ?
#
loop_
_entity_poly.entity_id
_entity_poly.type
_entity_poly.pdbx_seq_one_letter_code
_entity_poly.pdbx_strand_id
1 'polypeptide(L)'
;RHVARVNASKAFGPFLVPEEMKGSSEEVKNKMMVDFDPLRCFVGDVEKEYSKKLKLWYDSLGGDAIGLTWERVGSKKREREEAPEEETDSIGVLKAVGELGKGFVRDIYFLKAPRLMS
;
A
#
# COMPACT_ATOMS: atom_id res chain seq x y z
N ARG A 1 -0.52 -1.54 -15.64
CA ARG A 1 -1.56 -2.59 -15.59
C ARG A 1 -2.24 -2.51 -14.23
N HIS A 2 -3.56 -2.41 -14.18
CA HIS A 2 -4.31 -2.50 -12.91
C HIS A 2 -4.34 -3.96 -12.45
N VAL A 3 -3.91 -4.23 -11.21
CA VAL A 3 -3.72 -5.58 -10.67
C VAL A 3 -4.80 -5.94 -9.66
N ALA A 4 -5.18 -4.99 -8.82
CA ALA A 4 -6.19 -5.19 -7.79
C ALA A 4 -6.89 -3.88 -7.49
N ARG A 5 -8.21 -3.97 -7.32
CA ARG A 5 -9.04 -2.93 -6.73
C ARG A 5 -9.51 -3.42 -5.37
N VAL A 6 -9.24 -2.64 -4.34
CA VAL A 6 -9.61 -2.94 -2.97
C VAL A 6 -10.77 -2.03 -2.59
N ASN A 7 -11.77 -2.60 -1.92
CA ASN A 7 -12.93 -1.84 -1.49
C ASN A 7 -12.59 -1.02 -0.25
N ALA A 8 -13.05 0.24 -0.24
CA ALA A 8 -12.93 1.09 0.94
C ALA A 8 -13.69 0.46 2.12
N SER A 9 -13.13 0.61 3.32
CA SER A 9 -13.81 0.17 4.52
C SER A 9 -15.02 1.07 4.79
N LYS A 10 -16.13 0.46 5.22
CA LYS A 10 -17.28 1.20 5.77
C LYS A 10 -17.17 1.44 7.27
N ALA A 11 -16.10 0.92 7.91
CA ALA A 11 -15.88 1.09 9.34
C ALA A 11 -15.48 2.53 9.70
N PHE A 12 -15.02 3.31 8.72
CA PHE A 12 -14.61 4.70 8.91
C PHE A 12 -15.49 5.61 8.07
N GLY A 13 -16.02 6.66 8.70
CA GLY A 13 -16.76 7.73 8.06
C GLY A 13 -16.06 9.07 8.31
N PRO A 14 -16.05 10.00 7.34
CA PRO A 14 -15.43 11.31 7.52
C PRO A 14 -16.16 12.21 8.54
N PHE A 15 -17.35 11.82 8.97
CA PHE A 15 -18.19 12.59 9.87
C PHE A 15 -18.74 11.69 10.96
N LEU A 16 -18.76 12.21 12.20
CA LEU A 16 -19.52 11.61 13.28
C LEU A 16 -20.99 12.00 13.16
N VAL A 17 -21.90 11.06 13.40
CA VAL A 17 -23.31 11.39 13.55
C VAL A 17 -23.59 11.97 14.95
N PRO A 18 -24.67 12.76 15.14
CA PRO A 18 -24.94 13.42 16.43
C PRO A 18 -24.98 12.48 17.65
N GLU A 19 -25.37 11.21 17.45
CA GLU A 19 -25.34 10.20 18.52
C GLU A 19 -23.92 9.80 18.94
N GLU A 20 -22.96 9.83 18.01
CA GLU A 20 -21.56 9.48 18.27
C GLU A 20 -20.79 10.61 18.95
N MET A 21 -21.27 11.85 18.82
CA MET A 21 -20.75 13.05 19.49
C MET A 21 -21.14 13.14 20.98
N LYS A 22 -21.96 12.22 21.49
CA LYS A 22 -22.27 12.13 22.92
C LYS A 22 -21.06 11.57 23.67
N GLY A 23 -20.69 12.23 24.77
CA GLY A 23 -19.57 11.83 25.63
C GLY A 23 -18.66 13.00 25.97
N SER A 24 -17.56 12.69 26.65
CA SER A 24 -16.45 13.61 26.89
C SER A 24 -15.70 13.93 25.60
N SER A 25 -14.95 15.04 25.60
CA SER A 25 -14.12 15.42 24.45
C SER A 25 -13.10 14.35 24.08
N GLU A 26 -12.58 13.59 25.06
CA GLU A 26 -11.59 12.54 24.81
C GLU A 26 -12.21 11.34 24.11
N GLU A 27 -13.41 10.91 24.52
CA GLU A 27 -14.15 9.83 23.86
C GLU A 27 -14.48 10.19 22.40
N VAL A 28 -14.87 11.44 22.15
CA VAL A 28 -15.14 11.92 20.78
C VAL A 28 -13.85 11.93 19.95
N LYS A 29 -12.73 12.44 20.49
CA LYS A 29 -11.43 12.43 19.80
C LYS A 29 -10.96 11.02 19.46
N ASN A 30 -11.13 10.08 20.40
CA ASN A 30 -10.78 8.68 20.20
C ASN A 30 -11.64 8.03 19.11
N LYS A 31 -12.96 8.31 19.09
CA LYS A 31 -13.84 7.84 18.00
C LYS A 31 -13.47 8.42 16.64
N MET A 32 -13.07 9.69 16.58
CA MET A 32 -12.58 10.31 15.34
C MET A 32 -11.17 9.86 14.97
N MET A 33 -10.48 9.12 15.85
CA MET A 33 -9.07 8.76 15.70
C MET A 33 -8.21 10.00 15.42
N VAL A 34 -8.39 11.07 16.21
CA VAL A 34 -7.58 12.29 16.09
C VAL A 34 -6.10 11.92 16.23
N ASP A 35 -5.26 12.50 15.39
CA ASP A 35 -3.81 12.25 15.27
C ASP A 35 -3.43 10.84 14.79
N PHE A 36 -4.39 10.02 14.35
CA PHE A 36 -4.10 8.75 13.69
C PHE A 36 -3.59 8.98 12.26
N ASP A 37 -2.43 8.39 11.95
CA ASP A 37 -1.81 8.40 10.63
C ASP A 37 -1.93 7.00 10.00
N PRO A 38 -2.96 6.74 9.17
CA PRO A 38 -3.16 5.44 8.55
C PRO A 38 -2.03 5.09 7.55
N LEU A 39 -1.41 6.09 6.92
CA LEU A 39 -0.32 5.87 5.98
C LEU A 39 0.90 5.32 6.71
N ARG A 40 1.25 5.89 7.86
CA ARG A 40 2.38 5.42 8.67
C ARG A 40 2.19 3.99 9.18
N CYS A 41 0.97 3.63 9.60
CA CYS A 41 0.65 2.24 9.98
C CYS A 41 0.86 1.30 8.79
N PHE A 42 0.28 1.63 7.63
CA PHE A 42 0.40 0.81 6.44
C PHE A 42 1.86 0.65 5.96
N VAL A 43 2.64 1.72 5.94
CA VAL A 43 4.07 1.68 5.60
C VAL A 43 4.82 0.76 6.55
N GLY A 44 4.58 0.89 7.86
CA GLY A 44 5.22 0.04 8.87
C GLY A 44 4.92 -1.45 8.68
N ASP A 45 3.67 -1.79 8.34
CA ASP A 45 3.27 -3.17 8.07
C ASP A 45 3.93 -3.72 6.80
N VAL A 46 3.96 -2.94 5.72
CA VAL A 46 4.62 -3.34 4.46
C VAL A 46 6.12 -3.52 4.65
N GLU A 47 6.79 -2.60 5.35
CA GLU A 47 8.22 -2.71 5.64
C GLU A 47 8.53 -3.93 6.52
N LYS A 48 7.71 -4.19 7.54
CA LYS A 48 7.86 -5.35 8.42
C LYS A 48 7.75 -6.68 7.66
N GLU A 49 6.80 -6.79 6.74
CA GLU A 49 6.50 -8.05 6.04
C GLU A 49 7.33 -8.22 4.75
N TYR A 50 7.65 -7.13 4.04
CA TYR A 50 8.23 -7.17 2.70
C TYR A 50 9.57 -6.43 2.54
N SER A 51 10.21 -5.93 3.61
CA SER A 51 11.48 -5.17 3.52
C SER A 51 12.60 -5.83 2.74
N LYS A 52 12.66 -7.18 2.69
CA LYS A 52 13.69 -7.92 1.93
C LYS A 52 13.39 -8.07 0.43
N LYS A 53 12.15 -7.81 0.04
CA LYS A 53 11.64 -8.00 -1.33
C LYS A 53 11.32 -6.66 -2.00
N LEU A 54 10.83 -5.70 -1.23
CA LEU A 54 10.30 -4.44 -1.71
C LEU A 54 10.96 -3.28 -0.98
N LYS A 55 11.24 -2.23 -1.74
CA LYS A 55 11.57 -0.91 -1.25
C LYS A 55 10.41 0.04 -1.53
N LEU A 56 10.01 0.79 -0.50
CA LEU A 56 8.84 1.65 -0.51
C LEU A 56 9.26 3.13 -0.63
N TRP A 57 8.45 3.91 -1.33
CA TRP A 57 8.66 5.34 -1.58
C TRP A 57 7.32 6.05 -1.45
N TYR A 58 7.26 7.16 -0.72
CA TYR A 58 6.03 7.94 -0.58
C TYR A 58 6.39 9.38 -0.23
N ASP A 59 5.44 10.28 -0.50
CA ASP A 59 5.54 11.67 -0.07
C ASP A 59 4.93 11.82 1.33
N SER A 60 5.76 12.21 2.31
CA SER A 60 5.31 12.45 3.68
C SER A 60 4.48 13.73 3.83
N LEU A 61 4.39 14.57 2.80
CA LEU A 61 3.60 15.81 2.81
C LEU A 61 2.15 15.62 2.36
N GLY A 62 1.72 14.39 2.03
CA GLY A 62 0.30 14.07 1.79
C GLY A 62 -0.05 13.65 0.37
N GLY A 63 0.85 12.95 -0.34
CA GLY A 63 0.51 12.30 -1.60
C GLY A 63 -0.51 11.16 -1.41
N ASP A 64 -1.33 10.89 -2.44
CA ASP A 64 -2.35 9.84 -2.44
C ASP A 64 -1.85 8.49 -2.98
N ALA A 65 -0.55 8.40 -3.31
CA ALA A 65 0.08 7.23 -3.91
C ALA A 65 1.40 6.88 -3.22
N ILE A 66 1.65 5.56 -3.14
CA ILE A 66 2.95 5.01 -2.74
C ILE A 66 3.59 4.30 -3.93
N GLY A 67 4.91 4.42 -4.04
CA GLY A 67 5.73 3.67 -4.98
C GLY A 67 6.33 2.44 -4.31
N LEU A 68 6.32 1.32 -5.03
CA LEU A 68 7.01 0.08 -4.63
C LEU A 68 7.98 -0.31 -5.73
N THR A 69 9.20 -0.66 -5.35
CA THR A 69 10.23 -1.19 -6.25
C THR A 69 10.75 -2.50 -5.70
N TRP A 70 10.99 -3.49 -6.57
CA TRP A 70 11.65 -4.73 -6.15
C TRP A 70 13.09 -4.45 -5.71
N GLU A 71 13.46 -4.95 -4.54
CA GLU A 71 14.84 -4.91 -4.08
C GLU A 71 15.65 -5.92 -4.91
N ARG A 72 16.70 -5.44 -5.59
CA ARG A 72 17.58 -6.32 -6.35
C ARG A 72 18.50 -7.05 -5.38
N VAL A 73 18.15 -8.28 -5.04
CA VAL A 73 19.06 -9.18 -4.33
C VAL A 73 20.18 -9.56 -5.31
N GLY A 74 21.31 -8.85 -5.25
CA GLY A 74 22.63 -9.25 -5.75
C GLY A 74 22.70 -9.92 -7.13
N SER A 75 22.49 -9.18 -8.23
CA SER A 75 22.78 -9.66 -9.59
C SER A 75 24.29 -9.63 -9.89
N LYS A 76 25.08 -10.59 -9.38
CA LYS A 76 26.41 -10.89 -9.95
C LYS A 76 26.20 -11.81 -11.16
N LYS A 77 26.20 -11.19 -12.35
CA LYS A 77 26.32 -11.78 -13.71
C LYS A 77 25.28 -12.83 -14.15
N ARG A 78 24.59 -12.48 -15.24
CA ARG A 78 24.00 -13.34 -16.30
C ARG A 78 23.07 -14.47 -15.82
N GLU A 79 21.77 -14.31 -16.04
CA GLU A 79 21.07 -15.20 -16.99
C GLU A 79 19.72 -14.61 -17.42
N ARG A 80 19.15 -15.27 -18.42
CA ARG A 80 18.28 -14.81 -19.48
C ARG A 80 16.83 -14.65 -19.03
N GLU A 81 16.14 -13.72 -19.68
CA GLU A 81 14.69 -13.51 -19.66
C GLU A 81 13.93 -14.82 -19.93
N GLU A 82 13.32 -15.39 -18.90
CA GLU A 82 12.19 -16.34 -19.03
C GLU A 82 11.00 -15.77 -18.25
N ALA A 83 10.22 -14.96 -18.97
CA ALA A 83 8.96 -14.39 -18.51
C ALA A 83 7.84 -15.42 -18.69
N PRO A 84 7.55 -16.23 -17.66
CA PRO A 84 6.22 -16.16 -17.05
C PRO A 84 6.16 -16.37 -15.52
N GLU A 85 7.18 -16.95 -14.88
CA GLU A 85 7.09 -17.39 -13.48
C GLU A 85 7.31 -16.24 -12.47
N GLU A 86 8.21 -15.30 -12.78
CA GLU A 86 8.44 -14.11 -11.94
C GLU A 86 7.29 -13.09 -11.98
N GLU A 87 6.57 -12.99 -13.11
CA GLU A 87 5.41 -12.08 -13.23
C GLU A 87 4.23 -12.58 -12.38
N THR A 88 4.06 -13.90 -12.26
CA THR A 88 3.02 -14.48 -11.40
C THR A 88 3.31 -14.29 -9.91
N ASP A 89 4.57 -14.42 -9.47
CA ASP A 89 4.95 -14.17 -8.07
C ASP A 89 4.80 -12.68 -7.72
N SER A 90 5.24 -11.78 -8.60
CA SER A 90 5.14 -10.33 -8.36
C SER A 90 3.70 -9.84 -8.28
N ILE A 91 2.79 -10.32 -9.13
CA ILE A 91 1.36 -10.03 -9.02
C ILE A 91 0.78 -10.57 -7.71
N GLY A 92 1.19 -11.77 -7.28
CA GLY A 92 0.78 -12.35 -6.00
C GLY A 92 1.19 -11.48 -4.81
N VAL A 93 2.45 -11.04 -4.79
CA VAL A 93 2.99 -10.12 -3.76
C VAL A 93 2.22 -8.79 -3.76
N LEU A 94 1.96 -8.20 -4.93
CA LEU A 94 1.20 -6.94 -5.03
C LEU A 94 -0.24 -7.09 -4.51
N LYS A 95 -0.89 -8.23 -4.77
CA LYS A 95 -2.21 -8.52 -4.19
C LYS A 95 -2.15 -8.66 -2.67
N ALA A 96 -1.15 -9.33 -2.14
CA ALA A 96 -0.97 -9.48 -0.70
C ALA A 96 -0.75 -8.12 -0.01
N VAL A 97 0.06 -7.23 -0.60
CA VAL A 97 0.20 -5.84 -0.13
C VAL A 97 -1.14 -5.10 -0.15
N GLY A 98 -1.96 -5.34 -1.18
CA GLY A 98 -3.33 -4.81 -1.25
C GLY A 98 -4.23 -5.25 -0.11
N GLU A 99 -4.19 -6.54 0.22
CA GLU A 99 -4.94 -7.09 1.34
C GLU A 99 -4.40 -6.60 2.69
N LEU A 100 -3.09 -6.40 2.83
CA LEU A 100 -2.50 -5.80 4.02
C LEU A 100 -3.01 -4.38 4.25
N GLY A 101 -3.20 -3.61 3.17
CA GLY A 101 -3.76 -2.27 3.18
C GLY A 101 -5.28 -2.21 3.09
N LYS A 102 -6.00 -3.31 3.36
CA LYS A 102 -7.45 -3.39 3.16
C LYS A 102 -8.20 -2.26 3.86
N GLY A 103 -9.02 -1.55 3.09
CA GLY A 103 -9.81 -0.41 3.56
C GLY A 103 -9.09 0.94 3.50
N PHE A 104 -7.77 0.94 3.28
CA PHE A 104 -6.95 2.14 3.05
C PHE A 104 -6.46 2.23 1.59
N VAL A 105 -5.90 1.14 1.06
CA VAL A 105 -5.48 1.03 -0.34
C VAL A 105 -6.71 0.89 -1.23
N ARG A 106 -6.73 1.63 -2.35
CA ARG A 106 -7.84 1.62 -3.31
C ARG A 106 -7.51 0.84 -4.58
N ASP A 107 -6.39 1.15 -5.20
CA ASP A 107 -5.99 0.60 -6.49
C ASP A 107 -4.50 0.25 -6.47
N ILE A 108 -4.14 -0.87 -7.12
CA ILE A 108 -2.75 -1.32 -7.23
C ILE A 108 -2.39 -1.47 -8.70
N TYR A 109 -1.33 -0.77 -9.09
CA TYR A 109 -0.85 -0.76 -10.46
C TYR A 109 0.53 -1.40 -10.56
N PHE A 110 0.67 -2.37 -11.45
CA PHE A 110 1.96 -2.86 -11.90
C PHE A 110 2.41 -2.03 -13.10
N LEU A 111 3.49 -1.28 -12.92
CA LEU A 111 4.10 -0.46 -13.96
C LEU A 111 5.29 -1.21 -14.55
N LYS A 112 5.18 -1.59 -15.83
CA LYS A 112 6.31 -2.15 -16.56
C LYS A 112 7.23 -1.00 -16.95
N ALA A 113 8.54 -1.19 -16.81
CA ALA A 113 9.51 -0.20 -17.28
C ALA A 113 9.27 0.11 -18.77
N PRO A 114 9.31 1.39 -19.18
CA PRO A 114 9.21 1.75 -20.60
C PRO A 114 10.29 1.02 -21.38
N ARG A 115 9.91 0.35 -22.47
CA ARG A 115 10.91 -0.15 -23.42
C ARG A 115 11.47 1.06 -24.14
N LEU A 116 12.73 1.40 -23.90
CA LEU A 116 13.45 2.38 -24.72
C LEU A 116 13.51 1.79 -26.13
N MET A 117 12.67 2.30 -27.03
CA MET A 117 12.83 2.04 -28.46
C MET A 117 14.00 2.91 -28.93
N SER A 118 15.07 2.23 -29.37
CA SER A 118 16.20 2.85 -30.07
C SER A 118 15.86 3.08 -31.54
#